data_AF-A0A9P4KD89-F1
#
_entry.id   AF-A0A9P4KD89-F1
#
_cell.length_a   1.000
_cell.length_b   1.000
_cell.length_c   1.000
_cell.angle_alpha   90.00
_cell.angle_beta   90.00
_cell.angle_gamma   90.00
#
_symmetry.space_group_name_H-M   'P 1'
#
loop_
_entity.id
_entity.type
_entity.pdbx_description
1 polymer ?
#
loop_
_entity_poly.entity_id
_entity_poly.type
_entity_poly.pdbx_seq_one_letter_code
_entity_poly.pdbx_strand_id
1 'polypeptide(L)'
;MQCCVLKFFPDVSVTYSFTNRTPDKKLTRGAFRWLQAQVDKLENISLSADELRFLEKTCAYLNAQYLRFLSTFRLQPKKQLKLIFTPIEDSGQDTDLGNFSIHTEGLWVDTILYEIPLLALVSEAYFKFCDTDWTYEGQMEKAHEKGVTMLKEGCIFSEFGTRRRRDYHTQDLVLQGLRCAEDDAKKNGWKGKLTGTSNVHLAMKHRLLPVGTVAHEWFMGVAAITDDYEHANETALQYWTATFGEGVLGIALTDTFGTPAFLKAFKKGIPELTTVVSGPVTTQASTAAITNLEIQSLTPMQPPIQAPLHGDRSDSRPKRTYAQVFTGVRQDSGDPLDFIKMMREFYNQEGIQEKKTIVFSDSLDIEKCLQYKAAAEADGFQPTFGVGTFLTNDFVEKSTGKKSVPLNIVIKIASAKGRHAVKISDNIGKNTGDKATVEDVKRRLGYVEKSWAGGDETHRWDC
;
A
#
# COMPACT_ATOMS: atom_id res chain seq x y z
N MET A 1 6.99 3.09 3.61
CA MET A 1 7.63 2.46 2.43
C MET A 1 8.89 3.21 2.02
N GLN A 2 8.82 4.35 1.31
CA GLN A 2 10.02 5.08 0.84
C GLN A 2 11.05 5.39 1.94
N CYS A 3 10.61 5.78 3.14
CA CYS A 3 11.50 5.98 4.30
C CYS A 3 12.32 4.73 4.67
N CYS A 4 11.70 3.56 4.63
CA CYS A 4 12.36 2.28 4.93
C CYS A 4 13.33 1.87 3.80
N VAL A 5 12.92 2.10 2.55
CA VAL A 5 13.77 1.88 1.36
C VAL A 5 14.99 2.81 1.38
N LEU A 6 14.82 4.09 1.68
CA LEU A 6 15.92 5.05 1.83
C LEU A 6 16.95 4.58 2.88
N LYS A 7 16.46 3.98 3.98
CA LYS A 7 17.32 3.53 5.09
C LYS A 7 18.15 2.28 4.74
N PHE A 8 17.56 1.29 4.07
CA PHE A 8 18.19 -0.03 3.88
C PHE A 8 18.59 -0.37 2.44
N PHE A 9 17.93 0.26 1.47
CA PHE A 9 18.07 -0.04 0.04
C PHE A 9 18.14 1.22 -0.84
N PRO A 10 18.96 2.24 -0.49
CA PRO A 10 19.00 3.50 -1.25
C PRO A 10 19.46 3.31 -2.70
N ASP A 11 20.34 2.33 -2.94
CA ASP A 11 20.98 2.09 -4.24
C ASP A 11 20.42 0.88 -5.01
N VAL A 12 19.29 0.31 -4.56
CA VAL A 12 18.72 -0.87 -5.20
C VAL A 12 17.88 -0.47 -6.41
N SER A 13 18.24 -0.97 -7.59
CA SER A 13 17.40 -0.84 -8.79
C SER A 13 16.23 -1.83 -8.79
N VAL A 14 15.08 -1.37 -9.27
CA VAL A 14 13.83 -2.15 -9.39
C VAL A 14 13.15 -1.87 -10.72
N THR A 15 12.23 -2.76 -11.10
CA THR A 15 11.27 -2.52 -12.18
C THR A 15 9.84 -2.76 -11.68
N TYR A 16 8.87 -2.09 -12.29
CA TYR A 16 7.45 -2.32 -12.04
C TYR A 16 6.70 -2.63 -13.34
N SER A 17 5.70 -3.50 -13.23
CA SER A 17 4.82 -3.87 -14.33
C SER A 17 3.40 -3.33 -14.09
N PHE A 18 2.90 -2.58 -15.07
CA PHE A 18 1.48 -2.24 -15.17
C PHE A 18 0.68 -3.41 -15.77
N THR A 19 -0.53 -3.64 -15.26
CA THR A 19 -1.46 -4.62 -15.84
C THR A 19 -2.88 -4.09 -15.80
N ASN A 20 -3.54 -4.10 -16.95
CA ASN A 20 -4.98 -3.91 -17.06
C ASN A 20 -5.67 -5.28 -17.10
N ARG A 21 -6.48 -5.57 -16.08
CA ARG A 21 -7.25 -6.81 -15.91
C ARG A 21 -8.68 -6.70 -16.44
N THR A 22 -9.04 -5.54 -17.00
CA THR A 22 -10.25 -5.28 -17.78
C THR A 22 -9.81 -4.95 -19.22
N PRO A 23 -9.34 -5.93 -20.00
CA PRO A 23 -8.68 -5.70 -21.29
C PRO A 23 -9.60 -5.13 -22.36
N ASP A 24 -10.92 -5.27 -22.19
CA ASP A 24 -11.96 -4.61 -22.98
C ASP A 24 -11.94 -3.09 -22.80
N LYS A 25 -11.64 -2.60 -21.59
CA LYS A 25 -11.54 -1.17 -21.25
C LYS A 25 -10.18 -0.59 -21.67
N LYS A 26 -10.09 -0.24 -22.95
CA LYS A 26 -8.92 0.39 -23.60
C LYS A 26 -8.95 1.92 -23.49
N LEU A 27 -7.82 2.56 -23.77
CA LEU A 27 -7.75 4.01 -23.89
C LEU A 27 -7.88 4.44 -25.35
N THR A 28 -8.45 5.62 -25.57
CA THR A 28 -8.31 6.34 -26.84
C THR A 28 -6.92 7.00 -26.92
N ARG A 29 -6.44 7.29 -28.14
CA ARG A 29 -5.19 8.02 -28.36
C ARG A 29 -5.20 9.39 -27.67
N GLY A 30 -6.33 10.09 -27.70
CA GLY A 30 -6.53 11.36 -26.99
C GLY A 30 -6.37 11.20 -25.47
N ALA A 31 -6.96 10.15 -24.88
CA ALA A 31 -6.81 9.83 -23.46
C ALA A 31 -5.34 9.54 -23.10
N PHE A 32 -4.65 8.78 -23.95
CA PHE A 32 -3.23 8.44 -23.76
C PHE A 32 -2.33 9.69 -23.87
N ARG A 33 -2.57 10.57 -24.84
CA ARG A 33 -1.84 11.85 -24.96
C ARG A 33 -2.03 12.72 -23.72
N TRP A 34 -3.25 12.80 -23.21
CA TRP A 34 -3.53 13.50 -21.96
C TRP A 34 -2.78 12.87 -20.78
N LEU A 35 -2.80 11.54 -20.65
CA LEU A 35 -2.07 10.80 -19.62
C LEU A 35 -0.58 11.10 -19.67
N GLN A 36 0.05 11.05 -20.85
CA GLN A 36 1.47 11.38 -21.03
C GLN A 36 1.77 12.79 -20.54
N ALA A 37 0.95 13.77 -20.93
CA ALA A 37 1.12 15.15 -20.50
C ALA A 37 0.95 15.34 -18.98
N GLN A 38 0.11 14.54 -18.29
CA GLN A 38 0.03 14.57 -16.83
C GLN A 38 1.22 13.88 -16.16
N VAL A 39 1.70 12.78 -16.74
CA VAL A 39 2.90 12.07 -16.25
C VAL A 39 4.14 12.95 -16.34
N ASP A 40 4.30 13.70 -17.44
CA ASP A 40 5.41 14.63 -17.60
C ASP A 40 5.42 15.71 -16.52
N LYS A 41 4.23 16.19 -16.10
CA LYS A 41 4.10 17.19 -15.03
C LYS A 41 4.51 16.68 -13.65
N LEU A 42 4.63 15.36 -13.44
CA LEU A 42 5.11 14.82 -12.16
C LEU A 42 6.52 15.29 -11.83
N GLU A 43 7.34 15.65 -12.83
CA GLU A 43 8.68 16.22 -12.63
C GLU A 43 8.67 17.57 -11.88
N ASN A 44 7.55 18.29 -11.94
CA ASN A 44 7.38 19.60 -11.32
C ASN A 44 6.80 19.53 -9.91
N ILE A 45 6.46 18.33 -9.41
CA ILE A 45 5.90 18.17 -8.08
C ILE A 45 7.01 18.20 -7.04
N SER A 46 6.80 19.00 -6.01
CA SER A 46 7.69 19.11 -4.85
C SER A 46 6.89 19.28 -3.59
N LEU A 47 7.41 18.73 -2.48
CA LEU A 47 6.82 18.93 -1.16
C LEU A 47 6.81 20.44 -0.82
N SER A 48 5.62 20.98 -0.58
CA SER A 48 5.45 22.36 -0.12
C SER A 48 5.78 22.51 1.36
N ALA A 49 5.97 23.74 1.81
CA ALA A 49 6.23 24.04 3.22
C ALA A 49 5.04 23.65 4.14
N ASP A 50 3.80 23.79 3.66
CA ASP A 50 2.61 23.38 4.42
C ASP A 50 2.48 21.86 4.52
N GLU A 51 2.72 21.13 3.43
CA GLU A 51 2.73 19.67 3.44
C GLU A 51 3.85 19.13 4.33
N LEU A 52 5.05 19.72 4.30
CA LEU A 52 6.14 19.36 5.20
C LEU A 52 5.74 19.53 6.67
N ARG A 53 5.19 20.69 7.04
CA ARG A 53 4.67 20.93 8.40
C ARG A 53 3.58 19.94 8.80
N PHE A 54 2.70 19.60 7.86
CA PHE A 54 1.66 18.61 8.10
C PHE A 54 2.24 17.22 8.38
N LEU A 55 3.25 16.79 7.61
CA LEU A 55 3.96 15.53 7.81
C LEU A 55 4.71 15.50 9.15
N GLU A 56 5.45 16.56 9.49
CA GLU A 56 6.15 16.69 10.78
C GLU A 56 5.21 16.55 11.97
N LYS A 57 4.04 17.19 11.89
CA LYS A 57 3.05 17.19 12.98
C LYS A 57 2.25 15.89 13.06
N THR A 58 1.77 15.39 11.92
CA THR A 58 0.75 14.34 11.86
C THR A 58 1.34 12.95 11.65
N CYS A 59 2.52 12.89 11.02
CA CYS A 59 3.23 11.65 10.71
C CYS A 59 4.53 11.57 11.51
N ALA A 60 4.47 11.73 12.83
CA ALA A 60 5.63 11.80 13.72
C ALA A 60 6.57 10.57 13.68
N TYR A 61 6.12 9.46 13.09
CA TYR A 61 6.92 8.27 12.79
C TYR A 61 7.91 8.49 11.64
N LEU A 62 7.77 9.56 10.85
CA LEU A 62 8.74 9.97 9.83
C LEU A 62 9.85 10.78 10.49
N ASN A 63 11.08 10.26 10.45
CA ASN A 63 12.21 10.94 11.06
C ASN A 63 12.68 12.17 10.24
N ALA A 64 13.42 13.07 10.90
CA ALA A 64 13.92 14.30 10.29
C ALA A 64 14.85 14.08 9.10
N GLN A 65 15.59 12.96 9.03
CA GLN A 65 16.44 12.66 7.89
C GLN A 65 15.61 12.37 6.63
N TYR A 66 14.55 11.56 6.76
CA TYR A 66 13.65 11.29 5.66
C TYR A 66 12.89 12.54 5.21
N LEU A 67 12.42 13.38 6.14
CA LEU A 67 11.71 14.61 5.77
C LEU A 67 12.62 15.61 5.03
N ARG A 68 13.90 15.70 5.40
CA ARG A 68 14.92 16.46 4.65
C ARG A 68 15.18 15.87 3.26
N PHE A 69 15.23 14.55 3.14
CA PHE A 69 15.30 13.91 1.83
C PHE A 69 14.07 14.27 0.98
N LEU A 70 12.86 14.08 1.51
CA LEU A 70 11.60 14.30 0.80
C LEU A 70 11.41 15.76 0.34
N SER A 71 11.88 16.75 1.11
CA SER A 71 11.77 18.16 0.72
C SER A 71 12.61 18.51 -0.52
N THR A 72 13.72 17.79 -0.74
CA THR A 72 14.60 17.96 -1.90
C THR A 72 14.31 16.97 -3.03
N PHE A 73 13.60 15.88 -2.73
CA PHE A 73 13.24 14.84 -3.67
C PHE A 73 12.44 15.36 -4.88
N ARG A 74 12.76 14.87 -6.08
CA ARG A 74 12.03 15.15 -7.31
C ARG A 74 11.90 13.87 -8.15
N LEU A 75 10.71 13.65 -8.67
CA LEU A 75 10.45 12.59 -9.64
C LEU A 75 11.12 12.92 -10.99
N GLN A 76 11.57 11.91 -11.72
CA GLN A 76 12.25 12.06 -13.01
C GLN A 76 11.57 11.18 -14.08
N PRO A 77 10.29 11.47 -14.42
CA PRO A 77 9.45 10.58 -15.24
C PRO A 77 10.08 10.24 -16.59
N LYS A 78 10.74 11.20 -17.25
CA LYS A 78 11.42 10.98 -18.54
C LYS A 78 12.54 9.93 -18.48
N LYS A 79 13.18 9.76 -17.32
CA LYS A 79 14.23 8.74 -17.11
C LYS A 79 13.66 7.43 -16.58
N GLN A 80 12.58 7.49 -15.83
CA GLN A 80 12.08 6.39 -15.01
C GLN A 80 10.88 5.68 -15.62
N LEU A 81 10.18 6.30 -16.57
CA LEU A 81 8.94 5.81 -17.14
C LEU A 81 9.02 5.69 -18.66
N LYS A 82 8.51 4.58 -19.18
CA LYS A 82 8.24 4.37 -20.60
C LYS A 82 6.77 4.01 -20.77
N LEU A 83 6.02 4.93 -21.36
CA LEU A 83 4.62 4.74 -21.71
C LEU A 83 4.53 4.40 -23.20
N ILE A 84 3.78 3.36 -23.54
CA ILE A 84 3.62 2.89 -24.92
C ILE A 84 2.13 2.76 -25.21
N PHE A 85 1.68 3.30 -26.34
CA PHE A 85 0.34 3.12 -26.88
C PHE A 85 0.41 2.31 -28.17
N THR A 86 -0.44 1.30 -28.28
CA THR A 86 -0.54 0.43 -29.46
C THR A 86 -1.99 0.48 -29.96
N PRO A 87 -2.28 1.29 -30.99
CA PRO A 87 -3.63 1.39 -31.55
C PRO A 87 -4.08 0.05 -32.14
N ILE A 88 -5.38 -0.22 -32.08
CA ILE A 88 -6.00 -1.34 -32.82
C ILE A 88 -6.02 -1.00 -34.31
N GLU A 89 -6.45 0.22 -34.63
CA GLU A 89 -6.41 0.82 -35.96
C GLU A 89 -5.70 2.17 -35.85
N ASP A 90 -4.70 2.40 -36.70
CA ASP A 90 -3.88 3.62 -36.66
C ASP A 90 -4.34 4.61 -37.72
N SER A 91 -5.47 5.28 -37.47
CA SER A 91 -5.97 6.36 -38.34
C SER A 91 -5.30 7.71 -38.06
N GLY A 92 -4.59 7.81 -36.92
CA GLY A 92 -3.95 9.02 -36.43
C GLY A 92 -4.88 9.94 -35.63
N GLN A 93 -6.16 9.57 -35.49
CA GLN A 93 -7.16 10.36 -34.79
C GLN A 93 -7.11 10.15 -33.27
N ASP A 94 -7.57 11.13 -32.51
CA ASP A 94 -7.64 11.03 -31.05
C ASP A 94 -8.65 9.96 -30.58
N THR A 95 -9.59 9.59 -31.43
CA THR A 95 -10.59 8.53 -31.20
C THR A 95 -10.05 7.12 -31.38
N ASP A 96 -8.84 6.94 -31.94
CA ASP A 96 -8.23 5.63 -32.13
C ASP A 96 -8.14 4.89 -30.79
N LEU A 97 -8.75 3.71 -30.70
CA LEU A 97 -8.73 2.88 -29.50
C LEU A 97 -7.50 1.99 -29.51
N GLY A 98 -6.84 1.82 -28.36
CA GLY A 98 -5.60 1.04 -28.29
C GLY A 98 -5.27 0.47 -26.93
N ASN A 99 -4.39 -0.53 -26.94
CA ASN A 99 -3.75 -1.01 -25.73
C ASN A 99 -2.69 -0.01 -25.29
N PHE A 100 -2.38 0.01 -24.01
CA PHE A 100 -1.26 0.78 -23.49
C PHE A 100 -0.50 -0.01 -22.43
N SER A 101 0.77 0.31 -22.28
CA SER A 101 1.63 -0.23 -21.23
C SER A 101 2.44 0.88 -20.58
N ILE A 102 2.76 0.68 -19.31
CA ILE A 102 3.61 1.57 -18.52
C ILE A 102 4.68 0.70 -17.90
N HIS A 103 5.93 0.98 -18.27
CA HIS A 103 7.12 0.38 -17.67
C HIS A 103 7.78 1.41 -16.78
N THR A 104 8.09 1.02 -15.53
CA THR A 104 8.81 1.87 -14.58
C THR A 104 10.10 1.18 -14.19
N GLU A 105 11.22 1.90 -14.21
CA GLU A 105 12.54 1.40 -13.80
C GLU A 105 13.39 2.51 -13.17
N GLY A 106 14.28 2.12 -12.26
CA GLY A 106 15.17 3.05 -11.57
C GLY A 106 15.53 2.57 -10.17
N LEU A 107 16.10 3.46 -9.35
CA LEU A 107 16.31 3.18 -7.94
C LEU A 107 14.97 3.06 -7.21
N TRP A 108 14.84 2.07 -6.33
CA TRP A 108 13.59 1.81 -5.60
C TRP A 108 13.12 3.05 -4.85
N VAL A 109 14.06 3.75 -4.19
CA VAL A 109 13.76 4.98 -3.46
C VAL A 109 13.17 6.09 -4.34
N ASP A 110 13.54 6.13 -5.62
CA ASP A 110 13.07 7.15 -6.56
C ASP A 110 11.79 6.76 -7.29
N THR A 111 11.55 5.47 -7.49
CA THR A 111 10.44 4.98 -8.29
C THR A 111 9.21 4.56 -7.47
N ILE A 112 9.37 4.31 -6.16
CA ILE A 112 8.31 3.78 -5.30
C ILE A 112 7.06 4.67 -5.19
N LEU A 113 7.18 5.98 -5.46
CA LEU A 113 6.05 6.91 -5.37
C LEU A 113 5.18 6.94 -6.64
N TYR A 114 5.54 6.22 -7.71
CA TYR A 114 4.80 6.26 -8.98
C TYR A 114 3.52 5.42 -9.01
N GLU A 115 3.42 4.33 -8.26
CA GLU A 115 2.26 3.41 -8.33
C GLU A 115 0.94 4.17 -8.23
N ILE A 116 0.78 4.96 -7.16
CA ILE A 116 -0.50 5.56 -6.81
C ILE A 116 -0.89 6.68 -7.80
N PRO A 117 -0.03 7.66 -8.11
CA PRO A 117 -0.37 8.70 -9.07
C PRO A 117 -0.63 8.14 -10.47
N LEU A 118 0.15 7.17 -10.95
CA LEU A 118 -0.05 6.59 -12.28
C LEU A 118 -1.38 5.87 -12.39
N LEU A 119 -1.74 5.03 -11.41
CA LEU A 119 -3.04 4.33 -11.41
C LEU A 119 -4.21 5.31 -11.34
N ALA A 120 -4.12 6.35 -10.50
CA ALA A 120 -5.15 7.38 -10.41
C ALA A 120 -5.32 8.15 -11.72
N LEU A 121 -4.21 8.51 -12.38
CA LEU A 121 -4.23 9.21 -13.68
C LEU A 121 -4.77 8.34 -14.81
N VAL A 122 -4.44 7.04 -14.83
CA VAL A 122 -4.99 6.09 -15.82
C VAL A 122 -6.50 5.96 -15.65
N SER A 123 -6.98 5.81 -14.42
CA SER A 123 -8.41 5.78 -14.12
C SER A 123 -9.11 7.07 -14.58
N GLU A 124 -8.57 8.22 -14.22
CA GLU A 124 -9.12 9.52 -14.62
C GLU A 124 -9.09 9.71 -16.14
N ALA A 125 -8.02 9.31 -16.83
CA ALA A 125 -7.95 9.37 -18.29
C ALA A 125 -9.07 8.56 -18.96
N TYR A 126 -9.34 7.36 -18.46
CA TYR A 126 -10.40 6.51 -19.01
C TYR A 126 -11.78 7.16 -18.84
N PHE A 127 -12.11 7.61 -17.63
CA PHE A 127 -13.44 8.18 -17.36
C PHE A 127 -13.62 9.62 -17.87
N LYS A 128 -12.53 10.29 -18.23
CA LYS A 128 -12.58 11.63 -18.82
C LYS A 128 -12.75 11.62 -20.33
N PHE A 129 -12.24 10.59 -21.01
CA PHE A 129 -12.14 10.58 -22.48
C PHE A 129 -12.75 9.34 -23.15
N CYS A 130 -12.94 8.23 -22.44
CA CYS A 130 -13.43 6.97 -23.01
C CYS A 130 -14.86 6.67 -22.54
N ASP A 131 -15.06 6.49 -21.24
CA ASP A 131 -16.40 6.36 -20.64
C ASP A 131 -16.78 7.69 -20.00
N THR A 132 -17.60 8.48 -20.69
CA THR A 132 -18.10 9.78 -20.21
C THR A 132 -19.57 9.76 -19.81
N ASP A 133 -20.21 8.58 -19.80
CA ASP A 133 -21.64 8.46 -19.54
C ASP A 133 -21.94 8.40 -18.04
N TRP A 134 -21.43 9.35 -17.27
CA TRP A 134 -21.65 9.43 -15.82
C TRP A 134 -21.73 10.88 -15.36
N THR A 135 -22.14 11.12 -14.11
CA THR A 135 -22.26 12.44 -13.48
C THR A 135 -21.86 12.37 -12.00
N TYR A 136 -21.49 13.52 -11.43
CA TYR A 136 -21.23 13.68 -9.99
C TYR A 136 -22.50 13.78 -9.14
N GLU A 137 -23.68 13.88 -9.77
CA GLU A 137 -24.95 14.02 -9.07
C GLU A 137 -25.13 12.91 -8.02
N GLY A 138 -25.46 13.29 -6.79
CA GLY A 138 -25.68 12.37 -5.68
C GLY A 138 -24.42 11.72 -5.09
N GLN A 139 -23.20 12.01 -5.58
CA GLN A 139 -22.00 11.30 -5.11
C GLN A 139 -21.63 11.62 -3.66
N MET A 140 -21.83 12.87 -3.22
CA MET A 140 -21.58 13.25 -1.82
C MET A 140 -22.63 12.60 -0.90
N GLU A 141 -23.90 12.64 -1.28
CA GLU A 141 -25.03 12.05 -0.55
C GLU A 141 -24.86 10.53 -0.44
N LYS A 142 -24.51 9.86 -1.55
CA LYS A 142 -24.23 8.43 -1.57
C LYS A 142 -23.05 8.05 -0.66
N ALA A 143 -22.00 8.87 -0.61
CA ALA A 143 -20.89 8.65 0.30
C ALA A 143 -21.29 8.88 1.77
N HIS A 144 -22.12 9.89 2.03
CA HIS A 144 -22.71 10.18 3.34
C HIS A 144 -23.56 9.00 3.83
N GLU A 145 -24.49 8.49 3.02
CA GLU A 145 -25.35 7.35 3.34
C GLU A 145 -24.53 6.11 3.69
N LYS A 146 -23.52 5.76 2.87
CA LYS A 146 -22.61 4.66 3.16
C LYS A 146 -21.88 4.85 4.48
N GLY A 147 -21.39 6.08 4.73
CA GLY A 147 -20.77 6.46 5.98
C GLY A 147 -21.70 6.27 7.17
N VAL A 148 -22.93 6.76 7.08
CA VAL A 148 -23.96 6.65 8.11
C VAL A 148 -24.24 5.18 8.43
N THR A 149 -24.47 4.34 7.42
CA THR A 149 -24.73 2.92 7.61
C THR A 149 -23.58 2.23 8.35
N MET A 150 -22.34 2.42 7.89
CA MET A 150 -21.17 1.82 8.55
C MET A 150 -20.99 2.34 9.99
N LEU A 151 -21.11 3.65 10.22
CA LEU A 151 -20.90 4.26 11.53
C LEU A 151 -21.98 3.86 12.54
N LYS A 152 -23.25 3.81 12.12
CA LYS A 152 -24.39 3.41 12.93
C LYS A 152 -24.26 1.96 13.41
N GLU A 153 -23.81 1.07 12.54
CA GLU A 153 -23.53 -0.34 12.86
C GLU A 153 -22.22 -0.55 13.62
N GLY A 154 -21.53 0.53 14.01
CA GLY A 154 -20.33 0.48 14.83
C GLY A 154 -19.05 0.12 14.09
N CYS A 155 -19.01 0.22 12.76
CA CYS A 155 -17.80 -0.05 11.99
C CYS A 155 -16.73 1.02 12.24
N ILE A 156 -15.48 0.58 12.34
CA ILE A 156 -14.30 1.43 12.33
C ILE A 156 -13.68 1.30 10.94
N PHE A 157 -13.55 2.40 10.18
CA PHE A 157 -13.08 2.31 8.80
C PHE A 157 -12.25 3.52 8.36
N SER A 158 -11.57 3.38 7.23
CA SER A 158 -10.79 4.42 6.54
C SER A 158 -11.07 4.37 5.04
N GLU A 159 -10.91 5.51 4.37
CA GLU A 159 -11.01 5.61 2.91
C GLU A 159 -9.68 5.20 2.25
N PHE A 160 -9.74 4.26 1.30
CA PHE A 160 -8.56 3.60 0.71
C PHE A 160 -8.61 3.50 -0.84
N GLY A 161 -9.35 4.40 -1.47
CA GLY A 161 -9.78 4.33 -2.87
C GLY A 161 -8.94 5.12 -3.87
N THR A 162 -7.85 5.77 -3.44
CA THR A 162 -7.03 6.65 -4.30
C THR A 162 -6.63 6.01 -5.64
N ARG A 163 -6.14 4.77 -5.63
CA ARG A 163 -5.57 4.08 -6.82
C ARG A 163 -6.57 3.88 -7.95
N ARG A 164 -7.86 3.73 -7.63
CA ARG A 164 -8.91 3.42 -8.61
C ARG A 164 -10.07 4.41 -8.52
N ARG A 165 -9.83 5.60 -7.97
CA ARG A 165 -10.83 6.68 -7.94
C ARG A 165 -11.25 7.03 -9.36
N ARG A 166 -12.51 7.44 -9.53
CA ARG A 166 -13.03 7.94 -10.81
C ARG A 166 -12.17 9.10 -11.31
N ASP A 167 -11.98 10.08 -10.44
CA ASP A 167 -11.05 11.20 -10.58
C ASP A 167 -10.76 11.81 -9.20
N TYR A 168 -9.94 12.87 -9.17
CA TYR A 168 -9.65 13.61 -7.94
C TYR A 168 -10.89 14.22 -7.29
N HIS A 169 -11.79 14.83 -8.08
CA HIS A 169 -12.95 15.56 -7.56
C HIS A 169 -13.94 14.63 -6.84
N THR A 170 -14.15 13.44 -7.39
CA THR A 170 -14.97 12.38 -6.80
C THR A 170 -14.44 11.98 -5.43
N GLN A 171 -13.13 11.71 -5.30
CA GLN A 171 -12.55 11.33 -4.00
C GLN A 171 -12.72 12.47 -2.98
N ASP A 172 -12.68 13.72 -3.42
CA ASP A 172 -12.94 14.88 -2.59
C ASP A 172 -14.40 14.97 -2.12
N LEU A 173 -15.38 14.74 -3.01
CA LEU A 173 -16.81 14.68 -2.66
C LEU A 173 -17.11 13.53 -1.69
N VAL A 174 -16.48 12.38 -1.91
CA VAL A 174 -16.60 11.21 -1.02
C VAL A 174 -16.16 11.57 0.39
N LEU A 175 -15.00 12.21 0.55
CA LEU A 175 -14.52 12.60 1.88
C LEU A 175 -15.41 13.66 2.53
N GLN A 176 -15.99 14.59 1.75
CA GLN A 176 -16.99 15.53 2.28
C GLN A 176 -18.22 14.78 2.83
N GLY A 177 -18.78 13.84 2.07
CA GLY A 177 -19.91 13.02 2.52
C GLY A 177 -19.60 12.19 3.77
N LEU A 178 -18.44 11.55 3.80
CA LEU A 178 -17.98 10.77 4.97
C LEU A 178 -17.76 11.65 6.21
N ARG A 179 -17.29 12.90 6.03
CA ARG A 179 -17.15 13.88 7.12
C ARG A 179 -18.51 14.29 7.68
N CYS A 180 -19.51 14.53 6.83
CA CYS A 180 -20.88 14.78 7.28
C CYS A 180 -21.42 13.58 8.08
N ALA A 181 -21.14 12.35 7.64
CA ALA A 181 -21.59 11.15 8.34
C ALA A 181 -20.90 10.99 9.71
N GLU A 182 -19.63 11.38 9.82
CA GLU A 182 -18.90 11.41 11.08
C GLU A 182 -19.49 12.43 12.07
N ASP A 183 -19.94 13.58 11.58
CA ASP A 183 -20.60 14.59 12.42
C ASP A 183 -21.98 14.10 12.91
N ASP A 184 -22.74 13.39 12.06
CA ASP A 184 -23.97 12.70 12.48
C ASP A 184 -23.68 11.62 13.51
N ALA A 185 -22.61 10.84 13.34
CA ALA A 185 -22.22 9.82 14.32
C ALA A 185 -21.91 10.43 15.69
N LYS A 186 -21.21 11.56 15.74
CA LYS A 186 -20.94 12.30 16.98
C LYS A 186 -22.23 12.80 17.62
N LYS A 187 -23.11 13.42 16.84
CA LYS A 187 -24.39 13.96 17.31
C LYS A 187 -25.30 12.86 17.90
N ASN A 188 -25.34 11.69 17.26
CA ASN A 188 -26.19 10.58 17.67
C ASN A 188 -25.50 9.60 18.65
N GLY A 189 -24.24 9.82 19.01
CA GLY A 189 -23.48 8.95 19.92
C GLY A 189 -23.22 7.55 19.36
N TRP A 190 -23.09 7.39 18.04
CA TRP A 190 -22.78 6.09 17.43
C TRP A 190 -21.35 5.66 17.75
N LYS A 191 -21.14 4.34 17.87
CA LYS A 191 -19.85 3.77 18.26
C LYS A 191 -18.83 3.68 17.12
N GLY A 192 -19.30 3.71 15.86
CA GLY A 192 -18.45 3.61 14.68
C GLY A 192 -17.56 4.84 14.51
N LYS A 193 -16.47 4.68 13.77
CA LYS A 193 -15.46 5.74 13.59
C LYS A 193 -14.90 5.76 12.17
N LEU A 194 -14.86 6.96 11.58
CA LEU A 194 -14.00 7.26 10.45
C LEU A 194 -12.60 7.56 10.99
N THR A 195 -11.65 6.67 10.73
CA THR A 195 -10.28 6.75 11.25
C THR A 195 -9.37 7.64 10.40
N GLY A 196 -9.71 7.87 9.14
CA GLY A 196 -8.94 8.72 8.24
C GLY A 196 -9.01 8.27 6.78
N THR A 197 -8.00 8.66 5.99
CA THR A 197 -7.84 8.29 4.58
C THR A 197 -6.39 7.92 4.29
N SER A 198 -6.18 6.99 3.36
CA SER A 198 -4.86 6.66 2.81
C SER A 198 -4.26 7.77 1.94
N ASN A 199 -5.06 8.73 1.49
CA ASN A 199 -4.59 9.84 0.69
C ASN A 199 -4.05 10.95 1.60
N VAL A 200 -2.72 11.05 1.72
CA VAL A 200 -2.06 12.00 2.63
C VAL A 200 -2.45 13.46 2.36
N HIS A 201 -2.57 13.85 1.08
CA HIS A 201 -2.99 15.19 0.68
C HIS A 201 -4.44 15.47 1.08
N LEU A 202 -5.36 14.54 0.80
CA LEU A 202 -6.76 14.72 1.18
C LEU A 202 -6.97 14.59 2.69
N ALA A 203 -6.11 13.84 3.40
CA ALA A 203 -6.09 13.84 4.86
C ALA A 203 -5.80 15.24 5.40
N MET A 204 -4.77 15.92 4.86
CA MET A 204 -4.46 17.30 5.19
C MET A 204 -5.63 18.24 4.86
N LYS A 205 -6.18 18.15 3.63
CA LYS A 205 -7.29 19.00 3.17
C LYS A 205 -8.53 18.89 4.04
N HIS A 206 -8.92 17.67 4.43
CA HIS A 206 -10.13 17.37 5.19
C HIS A 206 -9.91 17.29 6.70
N ARG A 207 -8.69 17.60 7.19
CA ARG A 207 -8.30 17.49 8.61
C ARG A 207 -8.54 16.10 9.20
N LEU A 208 -8.27 15.08 8.38
CA LEU A 208 -8.27 13.68 8.75
C LEU A 208 -6.85 13.18 9.03
N LEU A 209 -6.75 12.00 9.64
CA LEU A 209 -5.46 11.33 9.81
C LEU A 209 -5.07 10.57 8.53
N PRO A 210 -3.79 10.63 8.10
CA PRO A 210 -3.26 9.70 7.11
C PRO A 210 -3.21 8.29 7.68
N VAL A 211 -3.74 7.32 6.95
CA VAL A 211 -3.76 5.90 7.35
C VAL A 211 -2.91 5.07 6.37
N GLY A 212 -2.11 4.16 6.90
CA GLY A 212 -1.27 3.30 6.06
C GLY A 212 -0.84 2.04 6.80
N THR A 213 -0.53 1.02 6.01
CA THR A 213 0.07 -0.24 6.47
C THR A 213 1.24 -0.58 5.54
N VAL A 214 2.07 -1.55 5.92
CA VAL A 214 3.09 -2.07 5.00
C VAL A 214 2.44 -2.68 3.76
N ALA A 215 3.08 -2.56 2.60
CA ALA A 215 2.60 -3.10 1.33
C ALA A 215 3.39 -4.35 0.92
N HIS A 216 2.80 -5.17 0.04
CA HIS A 216 3.45 -6.40 -0.45
C HIS A 216 4.82 -6.14 -1.08
N GLU A 217 4.99 -5.03 -1.79
CA GLU A 217 6.26 -4.71 -2.44
C GLU A 217 7.44 -4.71 -1.46
N TRP A 218 7.20 -4.46 -0.16
CA TRP A 218 8.24 -4.52 0.87
C TRP A 218 8.81 -5.92 0.99
N PHE A 219 7.94 -6.90 1.25
CA PHE A 219 8.30 -8.29 1.42
C PHE A 219 8.81 -8.89 0.11
N MET A 220 8.16 -8.57 -1.01
CA MET A 220 8.58 -9.00 -2.35
C MET A 220 9.98 -8.49 -2.70
N GLY A 221 10.23 -7.20 -2.46
CA GLY A 221 11.51 -6.56 -2.75
C GLY A 221 12.61 -7.08 -1.84
N VAL A 222 12.37 -7.16 -0.52
CA VAL A 222 13.34 -7.75 0.43
C VAL A 222 13.72 -9.17 -0.01
N ALA A 223 12.75 -10.03 -0.32
CA ALA A 223 13.02 -11.40 -0.76
C ALA A 223 13.84 -11.45 -2.07
N ALA A 224 13.48 -10.65 -3.07
CA ALA A 224 14.22 -10.61 -4.34
C ALA A 224 15.64 -10.06 -4.18
N ILE A 225 15.86 -9.09 -3.29
CA ILE A 225 17.18 -8.51 -3.01
C ILE A 225 18.08 -9.53 -2.29
N THR A 226 17.55 -10.23 -1.29
CA THR A 226 18.32 -11.18 -0.46
C THR A 226 18.43 -12.57 -1.09
N ASP A 227 17.50 -12.94 -1.97
CA ASP A 227 17.32 -14.31 -2.50
C ASP A 227 17.08 -15.36 -1.39
N ASP A 228 16.51 -14.91 -0.27
CA ASP A 228 16.23 -15.74 0.91
C ASP A 228 14.75 -15.63 1.26
N TYR A 229 13.91 -16.36 0.53
CA TYR A 229 12.46 -16.33 0.69
C TYR A 229 12.00 -16.97 2.00
N GLU A 230 12.76 -17.94 2.52
CA GLU A 230 12.53 -18.65 3.76
C GLU A 230 12.60 -17.72 4.97
N HIS A 231 13.49 -16.71 4.93
CA HIS A 231 13.65 -15.71 5.99
C HIS A 231 13.19 -14.30 5.60
N ALA A 232 12.66 -14.10 4.39
CA ALA A 232 12.23 -12.79 3.90
C ALA A 232 11.20 -12.11 4.79
N ASN A 233 10.22 -12.86 5.32
CA ASN A 233 9.19 -12.30 6.21
C ASN A 233 9.80 -11.72 7.50
N GLU A 234 10.72 -12.46 8.13
CA GLU A 234 11.39 -12.00 9.35
C GLU A 234 12.30 -10.80 9.06
N THR A 235 13.10 -10.88 7.99
CA THR A 235 14.01 -9.80 7.57
C THR A 235 13.23 -8.51 7.31
N ALA A 236 12.10 -8.62 6.61
CA ALA A 236 11.22 -7.49 6.33
C ALA A 236 10.59 -6.90 7.60
N LEU A 237 10.17 -7.74 8.56
CA LEU A 237 9.67 -7.28 9.87
C LEU A 237 10.78 -6.57 10.67
N GLN A 238 11.98 -7.16 10.70
CA GLN A 238 13.13 -6.60 11.39
C GLN A 238 13.46 -5.20 10.89
N TYR A 239 13.60 -5.01 9.58
CA TYR A 239 13.86 -3.70 8.98
C TYR A 239 12.72 -2.70 9.21
N TRP A 240 11.47 -3.16 9.16
CA TRP A 240 10.32 -2.28 9.45
C TRP A 240 10.35 -1.76 10.88
N THR A 241 10.51 -2.67 11.86
CA THR A 241 10.62 -2.32 13.28
C THR A 241 11.87 -1.49 13.57
N ALA A 242 13.00 -1.77 12.92
CA ALA A 242 14.21 -0.97 13.03
C ALA A 242 14.07 0.45 12.46
N THR A 243 13.10 0.70 11.58
CA THR A 243 12.84 2.03 11.01
C THR A 243 11.91 2.84 11.89
N PHE A 244 10.78 2.26 12.28
CA PHE A 244 9.68 3.00 12.92
C PHE A 244 9.59 2.79 14.43
N GLY A 245 10.26 1.77 14.96
CA GLY A 245 10.16 1.34 16.35
C GLY A 245 9.08 0.27 16.57
N GLU A 246 9.14 -0.35 17.75
CA GLU A 246 8.18 -1.35 18.19
C GLU A 246 6.76 -0.76 18.30
N GLY A 247 5.77 -1.40 17.68
CA GLY A 247 4.35 -1.03 17.75
C GLY A 247 3.93 0.14 16.86
N VAL A 248 4.88 0.87 16.27
CA VAL A 248 4.62 1.98 15.35
C VAL A 248 4.37 1.44 13.94
N LEU A 249 3.26 1.85 13.31
CA LEU A 249 2.79 1.27 12.05
C LEU A 249 2.71 -0.27 12.12
N GLY A 250 2.27 -0.79 13.27
CA GLY A 250 2.33 -2.20 13.66
C GLY A 250 1.19 -3.09 13.14
N ILE A 251 0.67 -2.82 11.94
CA ILE A 251 -0.24 -3.75 11.26
C ILE A 251 0.57 -4.55 10.22
N ALA A 252 0.70 -5.85 10.43
CA ALA A 252 1.46 -6.74 9.56
C ALA A 252 0.62 -7.23 8.37
N LEU A 253 1.24 -7.36 7.20
CA LEU A 253 0.62 -7.94 6.01
C LEU A 253 1.12 -9.37 5.80
N THR A 254 0.23 -10.35 5.92
CA THR A 254 0.64 -11.74 6.17
C THR A 254 0.72 -12.60 4.91
N ASP A 255 -0.01 -12.25 3.86
CA ASP A 255 -0.25 -13.16 2.74
C ASP A 255 0.81 -13.07 1.64
N THR A 256 1.85 -12.22 1.71
CA THR A 256 2.81 -12.07 0.58
C THR A 256 3.37 -13.39 0.07
N PHE A 257 3.77 -14.27 1.00
CA PHE A 257 4.26 -15.63 0.71
C PHE A 257 3.38 -16.72 1.34
N GLY A 258 2.10 -16.39 1.59
CA GLY A 258 1.16 -17.20 2.36
C GLY A 258 1.24 -16.95 3.87
N THR A 259 0.09 -16.79 4.50
CA THR A 259 -0.04 -16.49 5.93
C THR A 259 0.66 -17.54 6.82
N PRO A 260 0.59 -18.86 6.57
CA PRO A 260 1.32 -19.83 7.39
C PRO A 260 2.84 -19.63 7.40
N ALA A 261 3.44 -19.24 6.27
CA ALA A 261 4.88 -18.95 6.21
C ALA A 261 5.22 -17.67 7.00
N PHE A 262 4.35 -16.66 6.92
CA PHE A 262 4.50 -15.42 7.69
C PHE A 262 4.42 -15.67 9.21
N LEU A 263 3.46 -16.46 9.68
CA LEU A 263 3.26 -16.72 11.11
C LEU A 263 4.48 -17.40 11.77
N LYS A 264 5.26 -18.19 11.01
CA LYS A 264 6.55 -18.74 11.49
C LYS A 264 7.56 -17.65 11.84
N ALA A 265 7.60 -16.56 11.06
CA ALA A 265 8.43 -15.40 11.34
C ALA A 265 7.82 -14.54 12.47
N PHE A 266 6.49 -14.39 12.48
CA PHE A 266 5.80 -13.49 13.40
C PHE A 266 5.90 -13.90 14.87
N LYS A 267 6.06 -15.19 15.16
CA LYS A 267 6.30 -15.68 16.52
C LYS A 267 7.74 -15.53 17.02
N LYS A 268 8.69 -15.13 16.17
CA LYS A 268 10.10 -14.98 16.58
C LYS A 268 10.29 -13.75 17.46
N GLY A 269 11.29 -13.81 18.35
CA GLY A 269 11.71 -12.70 19.19
C GLY A 269 12.31 -11.57 18.34
N ILE A 270 12.01 -10.33 18.70
CA ILE A 270 12.60 -9.16 18.05
C ILE A 270 14.08 -9.08 18.46
N PRO A 271 15.03 -9.02 17.51
CA PRO A 271 16.43 -8.83 17.84
C PRO A 271 16.65 -7.52 18.60
N GLU A 272 17.58 -7.50 19.56
CA GLU A 272 18.06 -6.26 20.17
C GLU A 272 18.77 -5.44 19.10
N LEU A 273 18.06 -4.49 18.52
CA LEU A 273 18.63 -3.52 17.61
C LEU A 273 19.27 -2.42 18.45
N THR A 274 20.60 -2.34 18.48
CA THR A 274 21.29 -1.14 18.95
C THR A 274 21.01 -0.02 17.96
N THR A 275 19.94 0.73 18.19
CA THR A 275 19.69 2.00 17.50
C THR A 275 20.72 3.02 17.96
N VAL A 276 21.86 3.08 17.26
CA VAL A 276 22.73 4.26 17.24
C VAL A 276 22.04 5.22 16.25
N VAL A 277 21.50 6.41 16.56
CA VAL A 277 21.85 7.46 17.54
C VAL A 277 20.56 8.15 18.03
N SER A 278 20.33 8.18 19.34
CA SER A 278 19.62 9.30 19.99
C SER A 278 20.37 10.58 19.66
N GLY A 279 19.74 11.51 18.96
CA GLY A 279 20.38 12.76 18.51
C GLY A 279 21.20 13.41 19.63
N PRO A 280 22.39 13.96 19.32
CA PRO A 280 23.14 14.68 20.34
C PRO A 280 22.32 15.89 20.76
N VAL A 281 22.06 15.91 22.07
CA VAL A 281 21.88 17.11 22.88
C VAL A 281 22.78 18.22 22.33
N THR A 282 22.16 19.37 22.07
CA THR A 282 22.73 20.72 22.05
C THR A 282 24.27 20.80 21.99
N THR A 283 24.82 21.09 20.81
CA THR A 283 26.11 21.79 20.72
C THR A 283 26.07 22.83 19.61
N GLN A 284 26.48 24.04 20.00
CA GLN A 284 26.47 25.29 19.26
C GLN A 284 27.30 25.26 17.97
N ALA A 285 27.03 26.26 17.13
CA ALA A 285 27.75 26.57 15.90
C ALA A 285 29.27 26.72 16.10
N SER A 286 30.04 26.26 15.11
CA SER A 286 31.29 26.87 14.66
C SER A 286 31.68 26.41 13.24
N THR A 287 32.43 27.28 12.59
CA THR A 287 32.71 27.51 11.17
C THR A 287 33.70 26.58 10.44
N ALA A 288 33.49 26.45 9.12
CA ALA A 288 34.41 26.48 7.95
C ALA A 288 35.65 25.54 7.80
N ALA A 289 35.73 24.88 6.62
CA ALA A 289 36.87 24.71 5.67
C ALA A 289 36.86 23.29 5.00
N ILE A 290 36.52 23.14 3.71
CA ILE A 290 37.37 23.06 2.48
C ILE A 290 37.89 21.63 2.12
N THR A 291 37.41 21.16 0.94
CA THR A 291 37.95 20.22 -0.10
C THR A 291 38.56 18.84 0.23
N ASN A 292 38.04 17.77 -0.39
CA ASN A 292 38.56 17.19 -1.66
C ASN A 292 37.76 15.94 -2.08
N LEU A 293 37.56 15.80 -3.40
CA LEU A 293 36.98 14.67 -4.11
C LEU A 293 38.09 13.69 -4.53
N GLU A 294 37.93 12.40 -4.22
CA GLU A 294 38.55 11.31 -5.01
C GLU A 294 37.59 10.11 -5.10
N ILE A 295 37.44 9.60 -6.32
CA ILE A 295 36.63 8.44 -6.70
C ILE A 295 37.57 7.24 -6.85
N GLN A 296 37.35 6.14 -6.12
CA GLN A 296 37.95 4.84 -6.45
C GLN A 296 37.02 3.63 -6.22
N SER A 297 36.73 2.98 -7.35
CA SER A 297 36.62 1.53 -7.65
C SER A 297 35.69 0.56 -6.88
N LEU A 298 35.02 -0.24 -7.72
CA LEU A 298 34.13 -1.37 -7.49
C LEU A 298 34.72 -2.48 -6.60
N THR A 299 33.97 -2.88 -5.58
CA THR A 299 34.23 -4.07 -4.73
C THR A 299 32.90 -4.86 -4.60
N PRO A 300 32.89 -6.21 -4.51
CA PRO A 300 31.64 -7.00 -4.52
C PRO A 300 30.82 -6.74 -3.26
N MET A 301 29.62 -6.17 -3.41
CA MET A 301 28.76 -5.83 -2.27
C MET A 301 28.04 -7.06 -1.71
N GLN A 302 28.54 -7.57 -0.58
CA GLN A 302 27.73 -8.32 0.38
C GLN A 302 26.56 -7.46 0.90
N PRO A 303 25.41 -8.07 1.27
CA PRO A 303 24.29 -7.34 1.86
C PRO A 303 24.75 -6.60 3.13
N PRO A 304 24.29 -5.35 3.37
CA PRO A 304 24.73 -4.59 4.53
C PRO A 304 24.07 -5.14 5.80
N ILE A 305 24.75 -6.06 6.48
CA ILE A 305 24.54 -6.31 7.91
C ILE A 305 25.91 -6.36 8.57
N GLN A 306 26.24 -5.29 9.29
CA GLN A 306 26.93 -5.38 10.58
C GLN A 306 26.56 -4.16 11.41
N ALA A 307 25.45 -4.26 12.14
CA ALA A 307 25.32 -3.52 13.40
C ALA A 307 26.29 -4.17 14.40
N PRO A 308 26.98 -3.41 15.28
CA PRO A 308 27.99 -3.97 16.17
C PRO A 308 27.39 -5.07 17.06
N LEU A 309 27.95 -6.28 16.99
CA LEU A 309 27.70 -7.35 17.95
C LEU A 309 28.61 -7.13 19.15
N HIS A 310 28.04 -7.28 20.35
CA HIS A 310 28.65 -7.24 21.68
C HIS A 310 28.71 -5.87 22.37
N GLY A 311 27.61 -5.56 23.07
CA GLY A 311 27.68 -4.98 24.41
C GLY A 311 27.16 -6.01 25.39
N ASP A 312 28.04 -6.56 26.22
CA ASP A 312 27.71 -7.51 27.27
C ASP A 312 26.86 -6.77 28.33
N ARG A 313 25.54 -6.83 28.19
CA ARG A 313 24.59 -6.40 29.22
C ARG A 313 23.56 -7.50 29.41
N SER A 314 23.78 -8.29 30.46
CA SER A 314 22.84 -9.24 31.02
C SER A 314 21.62 -8.52 31.61
N ASP A 315 20.73 -8.02 30.76
CA ASP A 315 19.43 -7.51 31.23
C ASP A 315 18.36 -8.52 30.84
N SER A 316 17.92 -9.31 31.82
CA SER A 316 17.05 -10.48 31.71
C SER A 316 15.58 -10.12 31.44
N ARG A 317 15.30 -9.25 30.46
CA ARG A 317 13.93 -9.04 29.99
C ARG A 317 13.58 -10.10 28.95
N PRO A 318 12.39 -10.72 29.01
CA PRO A 318 11.96 -11.61 27.95
C PRO A 318 11.90 -10.82 26.64
N LYS A 319 12.64 -11.25 25.62
CA LYS A 319 12.59 -10.65 24.28
C LYS A 319 11.17 -10.81 23.74
N ARG A 320 10.47 -9.68 23.56
CA ARG A 320 9.11 -9.69 23.00
C ARG A 320 9.15 -10.20 21.55
N THR A 321 8.12 -10.91 21.15
CA THR A 321 7.98 -11.39 19.77
C THR A 321 7.35 -10.32 18.87
N TYR A 322 7.50 -10.46 17.55
CA TYR A 322 6.79 -9.56 16.61
C TYR A 322 5.27 -9.62 16.84
N ALA A 323 4.72 -10.81 17.10
CA ALA A 323 3.30 -11.01 17.40
C ALA A 323 2.83 -10.26 18.65
N GLN A 324 3.67 -10.12 19.68
CA GLN A 324 3.34 -9.33 20.86
C GLN A 324 3.38 -7.83 20.57
N VAL A 325 4.35 -7.37 19.79
CA VAL A 325 4.58 -5.93 19.57
C VAL A 325 3.67 -5.32 18.50
N PHE A 326 3.36 -6.06 17.43
CA PHE A 326 2.46 -5.59 16.39
C PHE A 326 1.03 -5.52 16.94
N THR A 327 0.32 -4.43 16.63
CA THR A 327 -1.04 -4.20 17.12
C THR A 327 -2.07 -5.07 16.41
N GLY A 328 -1.72 -5.61 15.24
CA GLY A 328 -2.62 -6.46 14.46
C GLY A 328 -2.06 -6.91 13.12
N VAL A 329 -2.95 -7.45 12.30
CA VAL A 329 -2.68 -7.94 10.95
C VAL A 329 -3.65 -7.35 9.93
N ARG A 330 -3.27 -7.33 8.65
CA ARG A 330 -4.12 -6.95 7.53
C ARG A 330 -4.45 -8.18 6.69
N GLN A 331 -5.74 -8.40 6.49
CA GLN A 331 -6.28 -9.41 5.59
C GLN A 331 -6.51 -8.78 4.21
N ASP A 332 -5.85 -9.32 3.19
CA ASP A 332 -5.82 -8.78 1.82
C ASP A 332 -6.04 -9.86 0.73
N SER A 333 -6.14 -11.14 1.12
CA SER A 333 -6.53 -12.25 0.26
C SER A 333 -7.03 -13.46 1.05
N GLY A 334 -7.59 -14.45 0.34
CA GLY A 334 -8.19 -15.65 0.94
C GLY A 334 -9.58 -15.38 1.52
N ASP A 335 -10.16 -16.38 2.18
CA ASP A 335 -11.43 -16.25 2.89
C ASP A 335 -11.22 -15.50 4.23
N PRO A 336 -11.86 -14.33 4.43
CA PRO A 336 -11.71 -13.56 5.67
C PRO A 336 -12.18 -14.32 6.93
N LEU A 337 -13.17 -15.21 6.83
CA LEU A 337 -13.67 -15.97 7.97
C LEU A 337 -12.68 -17.05 8.43
N ASP A 338 -12.05 -17.73 7.49
CA ASP A 338 -11.00 -18.70 7.81
C ASP A 338 -9.72 -17.98 8.29
N PHE A 339 -9.43 -16.80 7.75
CA PHE A 339 -8.34 -15.96 8.24
C PHE A 339 -8.53 -15.59 9.71
N ILE A 340 -9.75 -15.18 10.12
CA ILE A 340 -10.06 -14.86 11.52
C ILE A 340 -9.77 -16.07 12.44
N LYS A 341 -10.27 -17.25 12.09
CA LYS A 341 -10.03 -18.49 12.85
C LYS A 341 -8.54 -18.82 12.96
N MET A 342 -7.82 -18.74 11.84
CA MET A 342 -6.38 -19.00 11.78
C MET A 342 -5.61 -18.05 12.69
N MET A 343 -5.93 -16.76 12.66
CA MET A 343 -5.31 -15.78 13.53
C MET A 343 -5.65 -16.03 14.99
N ARG A 344 -6.89 -16.43 15.30
CA ARG A 344 -7.32 -16.71 16.68
C ARG A 344 -6.55 -17.89 17.25
N GLU A 345 -6.43 -18.97 16.48
CA GLU A 345 -5.66 -20.15 16.85
C GLU A 345 -4.18 -19.81 17.05
N PHE A 346 -3.57 -19.07 16.13
CA PHE A 346 -2.18 -18.63 16.26
C PHE A 346 -1.94 -17.83 17.55
N TYR A 347 -2.72 -16.79 17.80
CA TYR A 347 -2.53 -15.98 19.01
C TYR A 347 -2.77 -16.78 20.30
N ASN A 348 -3.68 -17.76 20.29
CA ASN A 348 -3.87 -18.66 21.44
C ASN A 348 -2.65 -19.55 21.68
N GLN A 349 -2.07 -20.12 20.61
CA GLN A 349 -0.85 -20.94 20.70
C GLN A 349 0.35 -20.13 21.22
N GLU A 350 0.46 -18.86 20.85
CA GLU A 350 1.51 -17.96 21.33
C GLU A 350 1.19 -17.31 22.70
N GLY A 351 0.09 -17.68 23.35
CA GLY A 351 -0.30 -17.17 24.66
C GLY A 351 -0.71 -15.68 24.68
N ILE A 352 -1.10 -15.13 23.54
CA ILE A 352 -1.46 -13.71 23.36
C ILE A 352 -2.96 -13.53 23.59
N GLN A 353 -3.30 -13.01 24.77
CA GLN A 353 -4.67 -12.74 25.22
C GLN A 353 -5.14 -11.30 24.94
N GLU A 354 -4.22 -10.39 24.62
CA GLU A 354 -4.57 -9.00 24.33
C GLU A 354 -5.40 -8.87 23.05
N LYS A 355 -6.30 -7.89 23.03
CA LYS A 355 -7.15 -7.64 21.86
C LYS A 355 -6.30 -7.11 20.70
N LYS A 356 -6.17 -7.91 19.64
CA LYS A 356 -5.47 -7.54 18.40
C LYS A 356 -6.42 -6.97 17.34
N THR A 357 -5.89 -6.15 16.45
CA THR A 357 -6.64 -5.59 15.32
C THR A 357 -6.56 -6.51 14.09
N ILE A 358 -7.67 -6.63 13.36
CA ILE A 358 -7.66 -7.14 11.97
C ILE A 358 -8.15 -6.02 11.06
N VAL A 359 -7.28 -5.58 10.15
CA VAL A 359 -7.62 -4.66 9.07
C VAL A 359 -8.09 -5.49 7.87
N PHE A 360 -9.35 -5.40 7.50
CA PHE A 360 -9.86 -5.99 6.25
C PHE A 360 -9.72 -4.96 5.13
N SER A 361 -9.17 -5.35 3.98
CA SER A 361 -8.99 -4.43 2.84
C SER A 361 -9.27 -5.03 1.45
N ASP A 362 -9.67 -6.30 1.36
CA ASP A 362 -9.92 -6.98 0.09
C ASP A 362 -11.33 -6.68 -0.43
N SER A 363 -11.46 -5.72 -1.37
CA SER A 363 -12.69 -5.43 -2.13
C SER A 363 -13.98 -5.38 -1.29
N LEU A 364 -13.96 -4.52 -0.27
CA LEU A 364 -15.06 -4.35 0.67
C LEU A 364 -16.22 -3.51 0.13
N ASP A 365 -17.42 -3.90 0.53
CA ASP A 365 -18.68 -3.17 0.49
C ASP A 365 -19.29 -3.18 1.91
N ILE A 366 -20.48 -2.60 2.09
CA ILE A 366 -21.14 -2.53 3.41
C ILE A 366 -21.41 -3.93 3.97
N GLU A 367 -21.99 -4.83 3.16
CA GLU A 367 -22.39 -6.16 3.61
C GLU A 367 -21.20 -6.94 4.16
N LYS A 368 -20.08 -6.94 3.42
CA LYS A 368 -18.82 -7.55 3.86
C LYS A 368 -18.28 -6.91 5.13
N CYS A 369 -18.32 -5.59 5.25
CA CYS A 369 -17.87 -4.91 6.48
C CYS A 369 -18.68 -5.39 7.69
N LEU A 370 -20.01 -5.49 7.57
CA LEU A 370 -20.87 -5.94 8.66
C LEU A 370 -20.65 -7.42 9.00
N GLN A 371 -20.54 -8.27 7.98
CA GLN A 371 -20.28 -9.70 8.15
C GLN A 371 -18.96 -9.95 8.87
N TYR A 372 -17.87 -9.33 8.38
CA TYR A 372 -16.54 -9.53 8.95
C TYR A 372 -16.38 -8.86 10.31
N LYS A 373 -17.11 -7.76 10.57
CA LYS A 373 -17.19 -7.16 11.90
C LYS A 373 -17.74 -8.14 12.91
N ALA A 374 -18.91 -8.73 12.62
CA ALA A 374 -19.55 -9.68 13.52
C ALA A 374 -18.67 -10.90 13.80
N ALA A 375 -18.07 -11.48 12.75
CA ALA A 375 -17.17 -12.62 12.88
C ALA A 375 -15.91 -12.31 13.70
N ALA A 376 -15.25 -11.18 13.42
CA ALA A 376 -14.02 -10.81 14.11
C ALA A 376 -14.27 -10.46 15.59
N GLU A 377 -15.38 -9.78 15.90
CA GLU A 377 -15.75 -9.47 17.29
C GLU A 377 -16.11 -10.73 18.09
N ALA A 378 -16.75 -11.72 17.45
CA ALA A 378 -17.07 -13.01 18.08
C ALA A 378 -15.78 -13.75 18.54
N ASP A 379 -14.69 -13.64 17.78
CA ASP A 379 -13.38 -14.20 18.12
C ASP A 379 -12.47 -13.23 18.91
N GLY A 380 -13.04 -12.14 19.44
CA GLY A 380 -12.38 -11.21 20.34
C GLY A 380 -11.39 -10.25 19.67
N PHE A 381 -11.44 -10.08 18.35
CA PHE A 381 -10.61 -9.12 17.63
C PHE A 381 -11.24 -7.71 17.57
N GLN A 382 -10.41 -6.72 17.24
CA GLN A 382 -10.87 -5.39 16.84
C GLN A 382 -10.89 -5.30 15.31
N PRO A 383 -12.06 -5.40 14.65
CA PRO A 383 -12.13 -5.19 13.21
C PRO A 383 -11.94 -3.71 12.87
N THR A 384 -11.27 -3.46 11.75
CA THR A 384 -11.26 -2.17 11.05
C THR A 384 -11.22 -2.40 9.54
N PHE A 385 -11.73 -1.45 8.77
CA PHE A 385 -11.98 -1.62 7.34
C PHE A 385 -11.28 -0.56 6.50
N GLY A 386 -10.50 -0.99 5.51
CA GLY A 386 -9.93 -0.13 4.48
C GLY A 386 -10.79 -0.18 3.23
N VAL A 387 -11.75 0.75 3.08
CA VAL A 387 -12.74 0.69 2.00
C VAL A 387 -12.27 1.54 0.82
N GLY A 388 -12.07 0.89 -0.34
CA GLY A 388 -11.45 1.50 -1.51
C GLY A 388 -12.43 1.90 -2.62
N THR A 389 -12.35 1.18 -3.74
CA THR A 389 -13.10 1.44 -4.99
C THR A 389 -14.62 1.57 -4.77
N PHE A 390 -15.19 0.84 -3.80
CA PHE A 390 -16.60 0.97 -3.42
C PHE A 390 -17.00 2.40 -3.00
N LEU A 391 -16.07 3.18 -2.44
CA LEU A 391 -16.31 4.58 -2.11
C LEU A 391 -16.01 5.49 -3.30
N THR A 392 -14.85 5.34 -3.95
CA THR A 392 -14.31 6.36 -4.88
C THR A 392 -14.63 6.15 -6.35
N ASN A 393 -15.29 5.05 -6.71
CA ASN A 393 -15.65 4.74 -8.09
C ASN A 393 -16.96 3.91 -8.14
N ASP A 394 -18.02 4.43 -7.51
CA ASP A 394 -19.33 3.80 -7.48
C ASP A 394 -20.38 4.66 -8.20
N PHE A 395 -20.39 4.50 -9.53
CA PHE A 395 -21.23 5.26 -10.46
C PHE A 395 -22.17 4.35 -11.24
N VAL A 396 -23.22 4.97 -11.76
CA VAL A 396 -24.12 4.40 -12.77
C VAL A 396 -24.00 5.18 -14.07
N GLU A 397 -24.29 4.52 -15.18
CA GLU A 397 -24.41 5.11 -16.49
C GLU A 397 -25.63 6.04 -16.53
N LYS A 398 -25.49 7.28 -17.02
CA LYS A 398 -26.64 8.21 -17.09
C LYS A 398 -27.69 7.72 -18.07
N SER A 399 -27.27 7.11 -19.18
CA SER A 399 -28.18 6.70 -20.25
C SER A 399 -28.97 5.43 -19.91
N THR A 400 -28.36 4.48 -19.19
CA THR A 400 -28.98 3.16 -18.95
C THR A 400 -29.35 2.91 -17.48
N GLY A 401 -28.79 3.67 -16.54
CA GLY A 401 -28.90 3.41 -15.10
C GLY A 401 -28.12 2.19 -14.60
N LYS A 402 -27.38 1.49 -15.47
CA LYS A 402 -26.56 0.32 -15.10
C LYS A 402 -25.26 0.76 -14.42
N LYS A 403 -24.60 -0.17 -13.73
CA LYS A 403 -23.30 0.07 -13.11
C LYS A 403 -22.25 0.49 -14.16
N SER A 404 -21.63 1.65 -13.99
CA SER A 404 -20.42 2.01 -14.75
C SER A 404 -19.19 1.42 -14.04
N VAL A 405 -18.70 0.31 -14.59
CA VAL A 405 -17.69 -0.54 -13.96
C VAL A 405 -16.31 0.14 -13.92
N PRO A 406 -15.63 0.20 -12.75
CA PRO A 406 -14.27 0.71 -12.60
C PRO A 406 -13.22 -0.04 -13.43
N LEU A 407 -12.12 0.63 -13.78
CA LEU A 407 -10.93 -0.07 -14.30
C LEU A 407 -10.32 -1.01 -13.25
N ASN A 408 -9.98 -2.23 -13.67
CA ASN A 408 -9.22 -3.16 -12.84
C ASN A 408 -7.73 -3.11 -13.20
N ILE A 409 -7.03 -2.09 -12.70
CA ILE A 409 -5.63 -1.82 -13.01
C ILE A 409 -4.73 -1.97 -11.79
N VAL A 410 -3.51 -2.44 -12.00
CA VAL A 410 -2.47 -2.58 -10.97
C VAL A 410 -1.09 -2.21 -11.52
N ILE A 411 -0.22 -1.69 -10.66
CA ILE A 411 1.22 -1.61 -10.88
C ILE A 411 1.86 -2.41 -9.74
N LYS A 412 2.76 -3.34 -10.08
CA LYS A 412 3.43 -4.21 -9.10
C LYS A 412 4.92 -4.20 -9.34
N ILE A 413 5.71 -4.24 -8.26
CA ILE A 413 7.14 -4.50 -8.37
C ILE A 413 7.35 -5.84 -9.07
N ALA A 414 8.16 -5.84 -10.13
CA ALA A 414 8.40 -6.97 -11.01
C ALA A 414 9.79 -7.57 -10.81
N SER A 415 10.78 -6.73 -10.50
CA SER A 415 12.12 -7.17 -10.12
C SER A 415 12.78 -6.22 -9.12
N ALA A 416 13.73 -6.74 -8.35
CA ALA A 416 14.63 -5.96 -7.50
C ALA A 416 16.03 -6.55 -7.56
N LYS A 417 17.05 -5.69 -7.71
CA LYS A 417 18.45 -6.09 -7.88
C LYS A 417 18.65 -7.17 -8.97
N GLY A 418 17.90 -7.06 -10.06
CA GLY A 418 17.93 -7.99 -11.20
C GLY A 418 17.24 -9.34 -10.98
N ARG A 419 16.62 -9.60 -9.81
CA ARG A 419 15.86 -10.82 -9.54
C ARG A 419 14.36 -10.58 -9.58
N HIS A 420 13.60 -11.58 -10.00
CA HIS A 420 12.14 -11.50 -10.05
C HIS A 420 11.51 -11.34 -8.67
N ALA A 421 10.65 -10.34 -8.54
CA ALA A 421 9.82 -10.16 -7.36
C ALA A 421 8.49 -10.91 -7.56
N VAL A 422 8.12 -11.76 -6.60
CA VAL A 422 6.92 -12.61 -6.70
C VAL A 422 6.04 -12.48 -5.46
N LYS A 423 4.73 -12.70 -5.63
CA LYS A 423 3.74 -12.82 -4.57
C LYS A 423 3.03 -14.16 -4.73
N ILE A 424 2.87 -14.91 -3.63
CA ILE A 424 2.09 -16.15 -3.60
C ILE A 424 0.63 -15.85 -3.17
N SER A 425 0.40 -15.08 -2.10
CA SER A 425 -0.95 -14.89 -1.52
C SER A 425 -1.52 -16.14 -0.82
N ASP A 426 -2.67 -16.00 -0.16
CA ASP A 426 -3.42 -17.13 0.40
C ASP A 426 -4.39 -17.79 -0.60
N ASN A 427 -4.41 -17.33 -1.86
CA ASN A 427 -5.24 -17.88 -2.93
C ASN A 427 -4.40 -18.21 -4.17
N ILE A 428 -4.56 -19.41 -4.72
CA ILE A 428 -3.86 -19.86 -5.93
C ILE A 428 -4.04 -18.91 -7.12
N GLY A 429 -5.24 -18.34 -7.32
CA GLY A 429 -5.56 -17.42 -8.41
C GLY A 429 -4.93 -16.03 -8.27
N LYS A 430 -4.25 -15.76 -7.15
CA LYS A 430 -3.63 -14.47 -6.80
C LYS A 430 -2.10 -14.48 -6.85
N ASN A 431 -1.47 -15.58 -7.30
CA ASN A 431 -0.02 -15.61 -7.55
C ASN A 431 0.36 -14.56 -8.61
N THR A 432 1.43 -13.78 -8.38
CA THR A 432 1.94 -12.81 -9.37
C THR A 432 3.45 -12.79 -9.44
N GLY A 433 3.98 -12.59 -10.64
CA GLY A 433 5.42 -12.54 -10.94
C GLY A 433 5.81 -13.61 -11.96
N ASP A 434 7.11 -13.84 -12.13
CA ASP A 434 7.63 -14.89 -13.01
C ASP A 434 7.18 -16.29 -12.54
N LYS A 435 6.69 -17.11 -13.48
CA LYS A 435 6.08 -18.41 -13.18
C LYS A 435 7.09 -19.40 -12.58
N ALA A 436 8.29 -19.47 -13.15
CA ALA A 436 9.31 -20.40 -12.66
C ALA A 436 9.76 -20.03 -11.24
N THR A 437 9.92 -18.73 -10.98
CA THR A 437 10.23 -18.19 -9.65
C THR A 437 9.11 -18.45 -8.65
N VAL A 438 7.83 -18.28 -9.03
CA VAL A 438 6.69 -18.62 -8.16
C VAL A 438 6.73 -20.09 -7.74
N GLU A 439 6.94 -21.01 -8.69
CA GLU A 439 6.99 -22.44 -8.39
C GLU A 439 8.22 -22.85 -7.56
N ASP A 440 9.38 -22.22 -7.79
CA ASP A 440 10.55 -22.40 -6.92
C ASP A 440 10.28 -21.94 -5.49
N VAL A 441 9.71 -20.75 -5.30
CA VAL A 441 9.42 -20.21 -3.96
C VAL A 441 8.36 -21.04 -3.25
N LYS A 442 7.32 -21.51 -3.95
CA LYS A 442 6.33 -22.45 -3.37
C LYS A 442 7.01 -23.71 -2.83
N ARG A 443 7.94 -24.29 -3.60
CA ARG A 443 8.72 -25.48 -3.20
C ARG A 443 9.58 -25.18 -1.98
N ARG A 444 10.34 -24.07 -1.99
CA ARG A 444 11.22 -23.64 -0.89
C ARG A 444 10.46 -23.45 0.43
N LEU A 445 9.26 -22.87 0.36
CA LEU A 445 8.44 -22.59 1.53
C LEU A 445 7.58 -23.77 1.99
N GLY A 446 7.55 -24.88 1.23
CA GLY A 446 6.65 -26.00 1.47
C GLY A 446 5.18 -25.61 1.39
N TYR A 447 4.83 -24.74 0.42
CA TYR A 447 3.46 -24.26 0.24
C TYR A 447 2.53 -25.41 -0.19
N VAL A 448 1.39 -25.54 0.49
CA VAL A 448 0.35 -26.52 0.16
C VAL A 448 -0.84 -25.78 -0.43
N GLU A 449 -1.26 -26.17 -1.64
CA GLU A 449 -2.33 -25.50 -2.37
C GLU A 449 -3.70 -25.70 -1.67
N LYS A 450 -4.46 -24.61 -1.56
CA LYS A 450 -5.87 -24.63 -1.14
C LYS A 450 -6.71 -23.95 -2.21
N SER A 451 -7.75 -24.64 -2.68
CA SER A 451 -8.74 -24.09 -3.62
C SER A 451 -9.80 -23.28 -2.86
N TRP A 452 -10.11 -22.07 -3.32
CA TRP A 452 -11.26 -21.29 -2.84
C TRP A 452 -12.11 -20.80 -4.01
N ALA A 453 -13.44 -20.87 -3.84
CA ALA A 453 -14.43 -20.75 -4.91
C ALA A 453 -14.86 -19.30 -5.24
N GLY A 454 -14.38 -18.29 -4.53
CA GLY A 454 -14.80 -16.89 -4.76
C GLY A 454 -14.08 -16.16 -5.89
N GLY A 455 -13.68 -16.90 -6.93
CA GLY A 455 -13.83 -16.46 -8.31
C GLY A 455 -12.80 -15.47 -8.87
N ASP A 456 -12.64 -15.59 -10.18
CA ASP A 456 -11.78 -14.82 -11.09
C ASP A 456 -11.70 -13.31 -10.76
N GLU A 457 -10.47 -12.76 -10.72
CA GLU A 457 -10.25 -11.35 -10.39
C GLU A 457 -10.78 -10.39 -11.47
N THR A 458 -11.04 -10.89 -12.68
CA THR A 458 -11.51 -10.12 -13.85
C THR A 458 -12.92 -9.55 -13.63
N HIS A 459 -13.79 -10.29 -12.94
CA HIS A 459 -15.23 -9.97 -12.78
C HIS A 459 -15.59 -9.36 -11.41
N ARG A 460 -14.61 -8.90 -10.62
CA ARG A 460 -14.83 -8.46 -9.22
C ARG A 460 -15.77 -7.27 -9.01
N TRP A 461 -16.08 -6.53 -10.05
CA TRP A 461 -16.94 -5.34 -10.00
C TRP A 461 -18.18 -5.48 -10.88
N ASP A 462 -18.42 -6.67 -11.42
CA ASP A 462 -19.56 -7.00 -12.25
C ASP A 462 -20.71 -7.46 -11.34
N CYS A 463 -21.37 -6.49 -10.69
CA CYS A 463 -22.63 -6.70 -9.98
C CYS A 463 -23.64 -5.63 -10.38
#